data_AF-A0A4U8V633-F1
#
_entry.id   AF-A0A4U8V633-F1
#
_cell.length_a   1.000
_cell.length_b   1.000
_cell.length_c   1.000
_cell.angle_alpha   90.00
_cell.angle_beta   90.00
_cell.angle_gamma   90.00
#
_symmetry.space_group_name_H-M   'P 1'
#
loop_
_entity.id
_entity.type
_entity.pdbx_description
1 polymer ?
#
loop_
_entity_poly.entity_id
_entity_poly.type
_entity_poly.pdbx_seq_one_letter_code
_entity_poly.pdbx_strand_id
1 'polypeptide(L)'
;MTTYRHLLRSGDSTSTNGILIASGDLIRGDVRVAVEGDYATCPACDGGGVVFNTCTPTFRQRGRRVLVHGAYVNCRCEAKPIVLASRGSLGIEVQIPEIEIPYGQHPSDMELMAAMQALCVEARRVREWRTAGYPGAAGNDALDRRLDADLGAACRSARDGLMRIKAVTLEIGEQT
;
A
#
# COMPACT_ATOMS: atom_id res chain seq x y z
N MET A 1 8.92 5.86 16.37
CA MET A 1 10.07 6.51 15.69
C MET A 1 9.66 7.85 15.10
N THR A 2 10.44 8.93 15.28
CA THR A 2 10.22 10.22 14.60
C THR A 2 11.17 10.38 13.41
N THR A 3 10.72 11.07 12.37
CA THR A 3 11.54 11.39 11.19
C THR A 3 11.26 12.82 10.73
N TYR A 4 12.10 13.35 9.84
CA TYR A 4 11.86 14.66 9.23
C TYR A 4 11.19 14.51 7.86
N ARG A 5 10.14 15.28 7.64
CA ARG A 5 9.49 15.41 6.33
C ARG A 5 9.41 16.88 5.94
N HIS A 6 9.51 17.13 4.64
CA HIS A 6 9.41 18.48 4.10
C HIS A 6 7.96 18.95 4.06
N LEU A 7 7.72 20.21 4.45
CA LEU A 7 6.43 20.87 4.32
C LEU A 7 6.05 21.01 2.86
N LEU A 8 4.77 20.82 2.59
CA LEU A 8 4.18 21.10 1.29
C LEU A 8 3.71 22.54 1.22
N ARG A 9 3.83 23.12 0.03
CA ARG A 9 3.47 24.50 -0.26
C ARG A 9 2.58 24.61 -1.49
N SER A 10 1.90 25.75 -1.60
CA SER A 10 1.16 26.07 -2.82
C SER A 10 2.07 25.97 -4.05
N GLY A 11 1.60 25.29 -5.08
CA GLY A 11 2.37 25.07 -6.31
C GLY A 11 3.22 23.80 -6.33
N ASP A 12 3.31 23.05 -5.22
CA ASP A 12 3.97 21.75 -5.23
C ASP A 12 3.27 20.77 -6.18
N SER A 13 4.06 20.00 -6.89
CA SER A 13 3.56 19.07 -7.91
C SER A 13 3.12 17.75 -7.30
N THR A 14 2.07 17.15 -7.84
CA THR A 14 1.72 15.76 -7.56
C THR A 14 2.52 14.81 -8.44
N SER A 15 2.58 13.54 -8.08
CA SER A 15 3.18 12.47 -8.90
C SER A 15 2.52 12.28 -10.27
N THR A 16 1.33 12.87 -10.47
CA THR A 16 0.59 12.88 -11.75
C THR A 16 0.67 14.22 -12.47
N ASN A 17 1.65 15.07 -12.12
CA ASN A 17 1.84 16.43 -12.65
C ASN A 17 0.66 17.37 -12.36
N GLY A 18 -0.13 17.07 -11.33
CA GLY A 18 -1.10 18.00 -10.76
C GLY A 18 -0.44 19.03 -9.87
N ILE A 19 -1.25 19.92 -9.30
CA ILE A 19 -0.78 21.07 -8.52
C ILE A 19 -1.55 21.12 -7.20
N LEU A 20 -0.82 21.29 -6.10
CA LEU A 20 -1.36 21.55 -4.77
C LEU A 20 -1.78 23.02 -4.61
N ILE A 21 -3.00 23.23 -4.13
CA ILE A 21 -3.57 24.56 -3.84
C ILE A 21 -3.66 24.72 -2.34
N ALA A 22 -2.73 25.47 -1.76
CA ALA A 22 -2.62 25.62 -0.31
C ALA A 22 -3.53 26.72 0.25
N SER A 23 -4.24 26.43 1.35
CA SER A 23 -5.07 27.40 2.08
C SER A 23 -4.46 27.86 3.42
N GLY A 24 -3.28 27.34 3.78
CA GLY A 24 -2.60 27.71 5.02
C GLY A 24 -1.95 29.10 4.99
N ASP A 25 -1.27 29.42 6.08
CA ASP A 25 -0.67 30.73 6.32
C ASP A 25 0.75 30.74 5.76
N LEU A 26 1.29 31.95 5.65
CA LEU A 26 2.67 32.19 5.27
C LEU A 26 3.58 31.82 6.45
N ILE A 27 4.45 30.83 6.26
CA ILE A 27 5.42 30.43 7.30
C ILE A 27 6.78 31.10 7.06
N ARG A 28 7.21 31.30 5.80
CA ARG A 28 8.46 32.01 5.47
C ARG A 28 8.50 32.45 4.00
N GLY A 29 8.29 33.74 3.75
CA GLY A 29 8.38 34.39 2.43
C GLY A 29 7.33 33.90 1.43
N ASP A 30 6.36 34.76 1.08
CA ASP A 30 5.36 34.69 -0.02
C ASP A 30 4.70 33.35 -0.42
N VAL A 31 4.93 32.29 0.34
CA VAL A 31 4.52 30.93 0.02
C VAL A 31 3.66 30.39 1.15
N ARG A 32 2.41 30.09 0.82
CA ARG A 32 1.45 29.47 1.73
C ARG A 32 1.79 28.00 1.92
N VAL A 33 1.86 27.58 3.17
CA VAL A 33 2.02 26.17 3.53
C VAL A 33 0.68 25.48 3.41
N ALA A 34 0.70 24.25 2.90
CA ALA A 34 -0.50 23.46 2.73
C ALA A 34 -0.89 22.78 4.05
N VAL A 35 -2.18 22.66 4.29
CA VAL A 35 -2.79 22.06 5.48
C VAL A 35 -3.79 21.00 5.07
N GLU A 36 -4.00 20.01 5.94
CA GLU A 36 -4.97 18.95 5.66
C GLU A 36 -6.35 19.53 5.38
N GLY A 37 -7.02 18.99 4.37
CA GLY A 37 -8.23 19.57 3.82
C GLY A 37 -7.99 20.41 2.56
N ASP A 38 -6.74 20.75 2.24
CA ASP A 38 -6.39 21.44 1.00
C ASP A 38 -6.63 20.56 -0.23
N TYR A 39 -6.75 21.21 -1.39
CA TYR A 39 -7.10 20.55 -2.64
C TYR A 39 -5.88 20.43 -3.56
N ALA A 40 -5.75 19.30 -4.23
CA ALA A 40 -4.79 19.13 -5.32
C ALA A 40 -5.51 18.64 -6.58
N THR A 41 -5.07 19.17 -7.72
CA THR A 41 -5.54 18.69 -9.02
C THR A 41 -4.91 17.34 -9.35
N CYS A 42 -5.62 16.53 -10.12
CA CYS A 42 -5.16 15.23 -10.58
C CYS A 42 -5.44 15.09 -12.08
N PRO A 43 -4.44 15.37 -12.94
CA PRO A 43 -4.57 15.21 -14.39
C PRO A 43 -4.89 13.77 -14.82
N ALA A 44 -4.47 12.76 -14.05
CA ALA A 44 -4.71 11.36 -14.38
C ALA A 44 -6.20 10.96 -14.37
N CYS A 45 -7.08 11.71 -13.70
CA CYS A 45 -8.52 11.46 -13.68
C CYS A 45 -9.35 12.70 -14.01
N ASP A 46 -8.73 13.71 -14.64
CA ASP A 46 -9.34 15.00 -15.02
C ASP A 46 -10.13 15.67 -13.88
N GLY A 47 -9.62 15.56 -12.66
CA GLY A 47 -10.29 16.11 -11.49
C GLY A 47 -9.28 16.52 -10.44
N GLY A 48 -9.54 16.09 -9.21
CA GLY A 48 -8.69 16.38 -8.06
C GLY A 48 -9.37 15.91 -6.79
N GLY A 49 -8.73 16.18 -5.66
CA GLY A 49 -9.23 15.73 -4.38
C GLY A 49 -8.59 16.45 -3.22
N VAL A 50 -9.17 16.19 -2.05
CA VAL A 50 -8.64 16.66 -0.78
C VAL A 50 -7.36 15.90 -0.45
N VAL A 51 -6.39 16.58 0.13
CA VAL A 51 -5.07 16.04 0.43
C VAL A 51 -4.95 15.71 1.92
N PHE A 52 -4.39 14.53 2.21
CA PHE A 52 -4.23 14.00 3.56
C PHE A 52 -2.83 13.44 3.78
N ASN A 53 -2.31 13.58 5.00
CA ASN A 53 -1.07 12.93 5.40
C ASN A 53 -1.30 11.45 5.72
N THR A 54 -0.27 10.64 5.48
CA THR A 54 -0.16 9.27 5.99
C THR A 54 0.50 9.19 7.36
N CYS A 55 1.25 10.24 7.75
CA CYS A 55 1.89 10.37 9.05
C CYS A 55 1.20 11.43 9.92
N THR A 56 1.64 11.57 11.18
CA THR A 56 1.16 12.60 12.09
C THR A 56 2.22 13.68 12.31
N PRO A 57 2.14 14.82 11.61
CA PRO A 57 2.97 15.99 11.89
C PRO A 57 2.75 16.51 13.31
N THR A 58 3.84 16.88 13.98
CA THR A 58 3.77 17.51 15.31
C THR A 58 3.25 18.94 15.23
N PHE A 59 3.47 19.61 14.10
CA PHE A 59 3.05 20.99 13.85
C PHE A 59 1.62 21.08 13.32
N ARG A 60 0.84 22.01 13.86
CA ARG A 60 -0.52 22.34 13.43
C ARG A 60 -0.64 23.84 13.20
N GLN A 61 -1.42 24.22 12.21
CA GLN A 61 -1.73 25.59 11.88
C GLN A 61 -3.25 25.82 11.92
N ARG A 62 -3.70 26.76 12.75
CA ARG A 62 -5.14 27.03 13.00
C ARG A 62 -5.95 25.76 13.31
N GLY A 63 -5.37 24.85 14.10
CA GLY A 63 -6.00 23.57 14.49
C GLY A 63 -5.94 22.47 13.42
N ARG A 64 -5.50 22.76 12.19
CA ARG A 64 -5.31 21.77 11.11
C ARG A 64 -3.87 21.30 11.07
N ARG A 65 -3.63 20.02 10.74
CA ARG A 65 -2.27 19.50 10.54
C ARG A 65 -1.70 20.06 9.24
N VAL A 66 -0.43 20.42 9.23
CA VAL A 66 0.25 20.81 7.99
C VAL A 66 0.48 19.60 7.09
N LEU A 67 0.48 19.79 5.79
CA LEU A 67 0.78 18.74 4.82
C LEU A 67 2.28 18.59 4.63
N VAL A 68 2.73 17.35 4.53
CA VAL A 68 4.14 17.00 4.34
C VAL A 68 4.35 16.12 3.12
N HIS A 69 5.58 16.07 2.64
CA HIS A 69 6.00 15.26 1.50
C HIS A 69 5.48 13.82 1.62
N GLY A 70 4.82 13.35 0.56
CA GLY A 70 4.20 12.02 0.52
C GLY A 70 2.73 12.00 0.97
N ALA A 71 2.13 13.15 1.28
CA ALA A 71 0.69 13.27 1.43
C ALA A 71 -0.03 12.81 0.15
N TYR A 72 -1.16 12.12 0.29
CA TYR A 72 -1.90 11.57 -0.86
C TYR A 72 -3.09 12.44 -1.23
N VAL A 73 -3.41 12.47 -2.52
CA VAL A 73 -4.58 13.15 -3.08
C VAL A 73 -5.74 12.16 -3.12
N ASN A 74 -6.82 12.45 -2.40
CA ASN A 74 -8.02 11.63 -2.40
C ASN A 74 -8.90 11.90 -3.64
N CYS A 75 -8.36 11.58 -4.81
CA CYS A 75 -9.08 11.64 -6.09
C CYS A 75 -9.73 10.29 -6.45
N ARG A 76 -10.26 10.15 -7.67
CA ARG A 76 -10.93 8.91 -8.14
C ARG A 76 -9.98 7.83 -8.68
N CYS A 77 -8.68 8.10 -8.77
CA CYS A 77 -7.70 7.10 -9.20
C CYS A 77 -7.68 5.90 -8.25
N GLU A 78 -7.43 4.71 -8.78
CA GLU A 78 -7.21 3.49 -7.99
C GLU A 78 -5.94 3.64 -7.13
N ALA A 79 -4.81 3.93 -7.78
CA ALA A 79 -3.60 4.37 -7.10
C ALA A 79 -3.67 5.88 -6.80
N LYS A 80 -3.69 6.24 -5.51
CA LYS A 80 -3.77 7.66 -5.09
C LYS A 80 -2.45 8.37 -5.37
N PRO A 81 -2.45 9.48 -6.13
CA PRO A 81 -1.25 10.28 -6.34
C PRO A 81 -0.74 10.85 -5.02
N ILE A 82 0.58 11.04 -4.94
CA ILE A 82 1.22 11.70 -3.81
C ILE A 82 1.67 13.11 -4.19
N VAL A 83 1.82 13.98 -3.20
CA VAL A 83 2.33 15.33 -3.39
C VAL A 83 3.81 15.39 -3.03
N LEU A 84 4.59 15.97 -3.93
CA LEU A 84 6.05 16.04 -3.85
C LEU A 84 6.47 17.44 -3.44
N ALA A 85 7.17 17.53 -2.32
CA ALA A 85 7.73 18.81 -1.87
C ALA A 85 8.76 19.36 -2.87
N SER A 86 8.64 20.64 -3.21
CA SER A 86 9.63 21.34 -4.02
C SER A 86 10.98 21.49 -3.29
N ARG A 87 12.06 21.65 -4.06
CA ARG A 87 13.40 21.95 -3.51
C ARG A 87 13.38 23.18 -2.59
N GLY A 88 14.09 23.08 -1.46
CA GLY A 88 14.20 24.16 -0.46
C GLY A 88 13.03 24.25 0.52
N SER A 89 12.11 23.29 0.51
CA SER A 89 11.03 23.16 1.50
C SER A 89 11.56 22.91 2.91
N LEU A 90 10.98 23.60 3.90
CA LEU A 90 11.34 23.45 5.31
C LEU A 90 11.01 22.02 5.81
N GLY A 91 11.95 21.40 6.53
CA GLY A 91 11.72 20.13 7.19
C GLY A 91 11.04 20.31 8.55
N ILE A 92 10.09 19.45 8.87
CA ILE A 92 9.47 19.34 10.19
C ILE A 92 9.54 17.90 10.70
N GLU A 93 9.53 17.76 12.01
CA GLU A 93 9.43 16.46 12.64
C GLU A 93 8.00 15.90 12.47
N VAL A 94 7.92 14.64 12.09
CA VAL A 94 6.68 13.89 12.02
C VAL A 94 6.80 12.63 12.87
N GLN A 95 5.71 12.30 13.54
CA GLN A 95 5.51 10.99 14.11
C GLN A 95 5.02 10.08 12.99
N ILE A 96 5.87 9.13 12.61
CA ILE A 96 5.37 7.99 11.85
C ILE A 96 4.63 7.16 12.91
N PRO A 97 3.33 6.86 12.72
CA PRO A 97 2.75 5.80 13.52
C PRO A 97 3.66 4.60 13.33
N GLU A 98 4.16 4.05 14.43
CA GLU A 98 4.81 2.75 14.40
C GLU A 98 3.73 1.82 13.88
N ILE A 99 3.77 1.55 12.57
CA ILE A 99 2.85 0.59 12.02
C ILE A 99 3.43 -0.75 12.43
N GLU A 100 3.18 -1.15 13.68
CA GLU A 100 2.82 -2.52 13.93
C GLU A 100 1.53 -2.76 13.14
N ILE A 101 1.64 -2.96 11.82
CA ILE A 101 0.67 -3.84 11.18
C ILE A 101 1.10 -5.20 11.69
N PRO A 102 0.40 -5.85 12.64
CA PRO A 102 0.60 -7.28 12.78
C PRO A 102 0.37 -7.87 11.39
N TYR A 103 1.40 -8.53 10.86
CA TYR A 103 1.39 -9.22 9.57
C TYR A 103 0.00 -9.83 9.30
N GLY A 104 -0.73 -9.34 8.29
CA GLY A 104 -2.08 -9.83 7.94
C GLY A 104 -3.23 -8.82 7.89
N GLN A 105 -3.00 -7.52 8.13
CA GLN A 105 -4.05 -6.48 7.99
C GLN A 105 -3.80 -5.46 6.87
N HIS A 106 -2.75 -5.62 6.07
CA HIS A 106 -2.60 -4.83 4.85
C HIS A 106 -3.66 -5.28 3.81
N PRO A 107 -4.35 -4.38 3.10
CA PRO A 107 -5.40 -4.76 2.15
C PRO A 107 -4.91 -5.73 1.05
N SER A 108 -3.65 -5.62 0.62
CA SER A 108 -3.03 -6.59 -0.30
C SER A 108 -2.72 -7.94 0.35
N ASP A 109 -2.44 -7.98 1.66
CA ASP A 109 -2.18 -9.21 2.40
C ASP A 109 -3.49 -9.94 2.70
N MET A 110 -4.57 -9.22 2.97
CA MET A 110 -5.91 -9.79 3.12
C MET A 110 -6.41 -10.42 1.82
N GLU A 111 -6.15 -9.80 0.66
CA GLU A 111 -6.44 -10.39 -0.65
C GLU A 111 -5.58 -11.64 -0.91
N LEU A 112 -4.29 -11.58 -0.56
CA LEU A 112 -3.38 -12.72 -0.67
C LEU A 112 -3.79 -13.88 0.26
N MET A 113 -4.20 -13.58 1.50
CA MET A 113 -4.66 -14.56 2.48
C MET A 113 -6.04 -15.14 2.12
N ALA A 114 -6.95 -14.31 1.59
CA ALA A 114 -8.24 -14.76 1.08
C ALA A 114 -8.08 -15.67 -0.15
N ALA A 115 -7.18 -15.32 -1.08
CA ALA A 115 -6.82 -16.17 -2.21
C ALA A 115 -6.18 -17.49 -1.74
N MET A 116 -5.32 -17.43 -0.72
CA MET A 116 -4.67 -18.61 -0.15
C MET A 116 -5.66 -19.52 0.62
N GLN A 117 -6.63 -18.94 1.33
CA GLN A 117 -7.73 -19.68 1.95
C GLN A 117 -8.66 -20.31 0.90
N ALA A 118 -8.99 -19.60 -0.19
CA ALA A 118 -9.79 -20.15 -1.29
C ALA A 118 -9.09 -21.34 -1.95
N LEU A 119 -7.77 -21.24 -2.18
CA LEU A 119 -6.94 -22.34 -2.67
C LEU A 119 -6.92 -23.54 -1.70
N CYS A 120 -6.84 -23.29 -0.39
CA CYS A 120 -6.86 -24.35 0.61
C CYS A 120 -8.23 -25.04 0.74
N VAL A 121 -9.33 -24.27 0.62
CA VAL A 121 -10.69 -24.79 0.64
C VAL A 121 -10.94 -25.66 -0.60
N GLU A 122 -10.52 -25.21 -1.78
CA GLU A 122 -10.69 -26.00 -3.00
C GLU A 122 -9.83 -27.28 -2.96
N ALA A 123 -8.60 -27.19 -2.46
CA ALA A 123 -7.73 -28.36 -2.25
C ALA A 123 -8.31 -29.36 -1.22
N ARG A 124 -9.02 -28.87 -0.20
CA ARG A 124 -9.73 -29.71 0.79
C ARG A 124 -10.95 -30.38 0.17
N ARG A 125 -11.72 -29.64 -0.63
CA ARG A 125 -12.92 -30.12 -1.34
C ARG A 125 -12.57 -31.25 -2.32
N VAL A 126 -11.46 -31.13 -3.03
CA VAL A 126 -10.94 -32.19 -3.93
C VAL A 126 -10.53 -33.45 -3.14
N ARG A 127 -9.95 -33.30 -1.95
CA ARG A 127 -9.63 -34.45 -1.06
C ARG A 127 -10.89 -35.09 -0.48
N GLU A 128 -11.86 -34.30 -0.04
CA GLU A 128 -13.12 -34.78 0.53
C GLU A 128 -13.96 -35.54 -0.51
N TRP A 129 -14.01 -35.07 -1.77
CA TRP A 129 -14.59 -35.79 -2.90
C TRP A 129 -13.94 -37.16 -3.14
N ARG A 130 -12.61 -37.27 -2.99
CA ARG A 130 -11.85 -38.53 -3.13
C ARG A 130 -12.09 -39.48 -1.95
N THR A 131 -12.17 -38.98 -0.72
CA THR A 131 -12.46 -39.83 0.47
C THR A 131 -13.91 -40.27 0.58
N ALA A 132 -14.84 -39.51 -0.02
CA ALA A 132 -16.27 -39.86 -0.04
C ALA A 132 -16.59 -41.03 -0.99
N GLY A 133 -15.60 -41.57 -1.72
CA GLY A 133 -15.77 -42.79 -2.50
C GLY A 133 -16.91 -42.72 -3.51
N TYR A 134 -17.08 -41.58 -4.19
CA TYR A 134 -18.10 -41.48 -5.25
C TYR A 134 -17.75 -42.43 -6.40
N PRO A 135 -18.64 -43.39 -6.74
CA PRO A 135 -18.37 -44.38 -7.76
C PRO A 135 -18.42 -43.73 -9.15
N GLY A 136 -17.25 -43.47 -9.72
CA GLY A 136 -17.12 -42.89 -11.06
C GLY A 136 -15.69 -42.55 -11.49
N ALA A 137 -14.74 -42.43 -10.55
CA ALA A 137 -13.35 -42.07 -10.85
C ALA A 137 -12.47 -43.26 -11.31
N ALA A 138 -13.03 -44.22 -12.04
CA ALA A 138 -12.21 -45.20 -12.77
C ALA A 138 -11.74 -44.56 -14.08
N GLY A 139 -10.77 -43.64 -13.99
CA GLY A 139 -10.37 -42.82 -15.13
C GLY A 139 -8.98 -42.21 -14.98
N ASN A 140 -7.95 -43.04 -15.20
CA ASN A 140 -6.54 -42.68 -15.43
C ASN A 140 -5.73 -42.21 -14.22
N ASP A 141 -5.35 -43.16 -13.38
CA ASP A 141 -4.34 -43.04 -12.29
C ASP A 141 -3.05 -42.31 -12.69
N ALA A 142 -2.68 -42.31 -13.97
CA ALA A 142 -1.50 -41.61 -14.47
C ALA A 142 -1.72 -40.09 -14.66
N LEU A 143 -2.93 -39.68 -15.07
CA LEU A 143 -3.30 -38.27 -15.19
C LEU A 143 -3.50 -37.66 -13.80
N ASP A 144 -4.13 -38.40 -12.89
CA ASP A 144 -4.30 -38.02 -11.49
C ASP A 144 -2.96 -37.86 -10.77
N ARG A 145 -2.02 -38.81 -10.96
CA ARG A 145 -0.66 -38.69 -10.39
C ARG A 145 0.12 -37.50 -10.94
N ARG A 146 -0.09 -37.14 -12.20
CA ARG A 146 0.59 -35.99 -12.83
C ARG A 146 0.02 -34.67 -12.34
N LEU A 147 -1.32 -34.59 -12.21
CA LEU A 147 -2.00 -33.44 -11.64
C LEU A 147 -1.63 -33.25 -10.15
N ASP A 148 -1.53 -34.32 -9.37
CA ASP A 148 -1.06 -34.27 -7.97
C ASP A 148 0.41 -33.83 -7.87
N ALA A 149 1.26 -34.26 -8.80
CA ALA A 149 2.65 -33.82 -8.88
C ALA A 149 2.76 -32.34 -9.24
N ASP A 150 1.96 -31.88 -10.21
CA ASP A 150 1.94 -30.50 -10.70
C ASP A 150 1.34 -29.54 -9.67
N LEU A 151 0.24 -29.91 -9.00
CA LEU A 151 -0.36 -29.15 -7.90
C LEU A 151 0.56 -29.13 -6.68
N GLY A 152 1.20 -30.26 -6.36
CA GLY A 152 2.21 -30.34 -5.30
C GLY A 152 3.43 -29.47 -5.61
N ALA A 153 3.88 -29.44 -6.86
CA ALA A 153 4.98 -28.60 -7.32
C ALA A 153 4.60 -27.11 -7.28
N ALA A 154 3.38 -26.76 -7.71
CA ALA A 154 2.87 -25.40 -7.64
C ALA A 154 2.77 -24.89 -6.19
N CYS A 155 2.26 -25.71 -5.26
CA CYS A 155 2.23 -25.38 -3.83
C CYS A 155 3.63 -25.21 -3.23
N ARG A 156 4.59 -26.09 -3.58
CA ARG A 156 5.97 -25.95 -3.12
C ARG A 156 6.64 -24.71 -3.69
N SER A 157 6.47 -24.44 -4.99
CA SER A 157 7.00 -23.26 -5.66
C SER A 157 6.42 -21.95 -5.08
N ALA A 158 5.13 -21.92 -4.80
CA ALA A 158 4.49 -20.77 -4.14
C ALA A 158 5.04 -20.57 -2.71
N ARG A 159 5.24 -21.65 -1.95
CA ARG A 159 5.84 -21.58 -0.61
C ARG A 159 7.28 -21.09 -0.65
N ASP A 160 8.08 -21.59 -1.59
CA ASP A 160 9.49 -21.22 -1.73
C ASP A 160 9.65 -19.78 -2.23
N GLY A 161 8.76 -19.33 -3.12
CA GLY A 161 8.65 -17.93 -3.54
C GLY A 161 8.35 -17.01 -2.37
N LEU A 162 7.40 -17.39 -1.51
CA LEU A 162 7.05 -16.63 -0.30
C LEU A 162 8.21 -16.59 0.72
N MET A 163 8.95 -17.69 0.88
CA MET A 163 10.13 -17.75 1.76
C MET A 163 11.29 -16.90 1.24
N ARG A 164 11.48 -16.82 -0.09
CA ARG A 164 12.47 -15.92 -0.71
C ARG A 164 12.08 -14.46 -0.55
N ILE A 165 10.80 -14.13 -0.73
CA ILE A 165 10.30 -12.77 -0.46
C ILE A 165 10.52 -12.42 1.01
N LYS A 166 10.23 -13.33 1.96
CA LYS A 166 10.55 -13.12 3.39
C LYS A 166 12.04 -12.90 3.66
N ALA A 167 12.92 -13.68 3.02
CA ALA A 167 14.37 -13.53 3.19
C ALA A 167 14.89 -12.18 2.66
N VAL A 168 14.44 -11.77 1.47
CA VAL A 168 14.79 -10.47 0.87
C VAL A 168 14.24 -9.31 1.73
N THR A 169 13.05 -9.48 2.32
CA THR A 169 12.46 -8.44 3.18
C THR A 169 13.19 -8.32 4.55
N LEU A 170 13.77 -9.41 5.05
CA LEU A 170 14.60 -9.40 6.27
C LEU A 170 15.98 -8.77 6.04
N GLU A 171 16.65 -9.07 4.91
CA GLU A 171 17.95 -8.48 4.58
C GLU A 171 17.87 -6.97 4.32
N ILE A 172 16.76 -6.49 3.74
CA ILE A 172 16.52 -5.04 3.55
C ILE A 172 16.26 -4.33 4.89
N GLY A 173 15.76 -5.05 5.91
CA GLY A 173 15.51 -4.51 7.25
C GLY A 173 16.73 -4.40 8.17
N GLU A 174 17.85 -5.07 7.85
CA GLU A 174 19.10 -5.01 8.65
C GLU A 174 20.12 -3.99 8.13
N GLN A 175 19.90 -3.38 6.95
CA GLN A 175 20.80 -2.38 6.36
C GLN A 175 20.31 -0.92 6.45
N THR A 176 19.25 -0.63 7.23
CA THR A 176 18.75 0.74 7.45
C THR A 176 18.64 1.09 8.91
#